data_AF-A0A2E2S9K9-F1
#
_entry.id   AF-A0A2E2S9K9-F1
#
_cell.length_a   1.000
_cell.length_b   1.000
_cell.length_c   1.000
_cell.angle_alpha   90.00
_cell.angle_beta   90.00
_cell.angle_gamma   90.00
#
_symmetry.space_group_name_H-M   'P 1'
#
loop_
_entity.id
_entity.type
_entity.pdbx_description
1 polymer ?
#
loop_
_entity_poly.entity_id
_entity_poly.type
_entity_poly.pdbx_seq_one_letter_code
_entity_poly.pdbx_strand_id
1 'polypeptide(L)'
;MRLGGSKLAGHSPMVSLRIPEDHLLELDRLVGLDGMRNRSDVIRYAVRQYLSSEHQVSGDRVQVDLGPDLSARIGDFCKLHGESPDVVLRQAAREHIRRVAIEDATVEDLLSARMDALRARYDDESNAI
;
A
#
# COMPACT_ATOMS: atom_id res chain seq x y z
N MET A 1 35.74 -31.95 10.70
CA MET A 1 34.55 -31.14 11.07
C MET A 1 33.39 -31.57 10.19
N ARG A 2 32.31 -32.08 10.78
CA ARG A 2 31.03 -32.35 10.10
C ARG A 2 29.92 -31.66 10.87
N LEU A 3 28.83 -31.42 10.15
CA LEU A 3 27.49 -30.91 10.51
C LEU A 3 27.34 -29.38 10.28
N GLY A 4 26.29 -28.88 9.64
CA GLY A 4 24.98 -29.48 9.38
C GLY A 4 24.42 -29.11 8.02
N GLY A 5 23.90 -30.11 7.32
CA GLY A 5 22.99 -29.91 6.21
C GLY A 5 21.69 -29.28 6.70
N SER A 6 21.18 -28.32 5.92
CA SER A 6 19.87 -27.73 6.14
C SER A 6 18.77 -28.76 5.88
N LYS A 7 18.41 -29.49 6.94
CA LYS A 7 17.05 -29.99 7.21
C LYS A 7 16.13 -28.76 7.04
N LEU A 8 15.17 -28.70 6.11
CA LEU A 8 13.88 -29.38 6.18
C LEU A 8 13.16 -29.27 4.82
N ALA A 9 13.32 -30.26 3.93
CA ALA A 9 12.20 -30.67 3.08
C ALA A 9 11.27 -31.53 3.94
N GLY A 10 10.70 -30.92 4.98
CA GLY A 10 9.76 -31.56 5.90
C GLY A 10 8.35 -31.33 5.40
N HIS A 11 7.52 -32.38 5.37
CA HIS A 11 6.08 -32.24 5.21
C HIS A 11 5.59 -31.11 6.12
N SER A 12 4.93 -30.09 5.56
CA SER A 12 4.31 -29.04 6.36
C SER A 12 3.38 -29.68 7.38
N PRO A 13 3.37 -29.22 8.64
CA PRO A 13 2.44 -29.72 9.64
C PRO A 13 1.01 -29.57 9.13
N MET A 14 0.18 -30.60 9.34
CA MET A 14 -1.19 -30.57 8.87
C MET A 14 -1.99 -29.52 9.64
N VAL A 15 -2.59 -28.58 8.91
CA VAL A 15 -3.46 -27.55 9.46
C VAL A 15 -4.91 -27.96 9.21
N SER A 16 -5.71 -28.03 10.26
CA SER A 16 -7.15 -28.27 10.17
C SER A 16 -7.91 -26.95 10.24
N LEU A 17 -8.83 -26.75 9.30
CA LEU A 17 -9.62 -25.54 9.11
C LEU A 17 -11.07 -25.96 8.80
N ARG A 18 -12.04 -25.24 9.36
CA ARG A 18 -13.45 -25.37 8.97
C ARG A 18 -13.78 -24.36 7.88
N ILE A 19 -14.25 -24.85 6.74
CA ILE A 19 -14.66 -24.03 5.60
C ILE A 19 -16.18 -24.23 5.40
N PRO A 20 -16.96 -23.15 5.21
CA PRO A 20 -18.36 -23.23 4.79
C PRO A 20 -18.55 -24.08 3.52
N GLU A 21 -19.71 -24.73 3.40
CA GLU A 21 -19.99 -25.68 2.32
C GLU A 21 -20.03 -25.02 0.94
N ASP A 22 -20.59 -23.82 0.84
CA ASP A 22 -20.60 -22.99 -0.35
C ASP A 22 -19.19 -22.65 -0.84
N HIS A 23 -18.28 -22.29 0.08
CA HIS A 23 -16.88 -22.04 -0.27
C HIS A 23 -16.12 -23.32 -0.68
N LEU A 24 -16.45 -24.47 -0.08
CA LEU A 24 -15.87 -25.76 -0.51
C LEU A 24 -16.27 -26.10 -1.94
N LEU A 25 -17.51 -25.81 -2.34
CA LEU A 25 -17.98 -26.00 -3.70
C LEU A 25 -17.23 -25.11 -4.70
N GLU A 26 -16.95 -23.85 -4.34
CA GLU A 26 -16.12 -22.98 -5.18
C GLU A 26 -14.69 -23.50 -5.31
N LEU A 27 -14.10 -24.00 -4.22
CA LEU A 27 -12.76 -24.62 -4.27
C LEU A 27 -12.74 -25.86 -5.17
N ASP A 28 -13.80 -26.66 -5.19
CA ASP A 28 -13.93 -27.82 -6.08
C ASP A 28 -13.95 -27.45 -7.55
N ARG A 29 -14.64 -26.36 -7.90
CA ARG A 29 -14.67 -25.86 -9.30
C ARG A 29 -13.30 -25.47 -9.82
N LEU A 30 -12.39 -25.08 -8.92
CA LEU A 30 -11.02 -24.73 -9.26
C LEU A 30 -10.08 -25.94 -9.35
N VAL A 31 -10.53 -27.13 -8.89
CA VAL A 31 -9.75 -28.36 -9.06
C VAL A 31 -9.75 -28.77 -10.54
N GLY A 32 -8.57 -29.06 -11.07
CA GLY A 32 -8.35 -29.37 -12.48
C GLY A 32 -8.00 -28.16 -13.34
N LEU A 33 -8.21 -26.94 -12.83
CA LEU A 33 -7.76 -25.70 -13.49
C LEU A 33 -6.30 -25.40 -13.12
N ASP A 34 -5.52 -24.88 -14.07
CA ASP A 34 -4.13 -24.47 -13.89
C ASP A 34 -3.20 -25.50 -13.22
N GLY A 35 -3.48 -26.79 -13.42
CA GLY A 35 -2.67 -27.89 -12.88
C GLY A 35 -2.94 -28.21 -11.40
N MET A 36 -3.95 -27.62 -10.77
CA MET A 36 -4.36 -27.94 -9.41
C MET A 36 -5.05 -29.30 -9.35
N ARG A 37 -4.47 -30.27 -8.62
CA ARG A 37 -4.98 -31.66 -8.66
C ARG A 37 -5.99 -31.98 -7.57
N ASN A 38 -6.04 -31.16 -6.52
CA ASN A 38 -6.89 -31.38 -5.36
C ASN A 38 -7.15 -30.05 -4.63
N ARG A 39 -8.13 -30.03 -3.73
CA ARG A 39 -8.47 -28.85 -2.91
C ARG A 39 -7.27 -28.29 -2.15
N SER A 40 -6.36 -29.13 -1.66
CA SER A 40 -5.17 -28.67 -0.93
C SER A 40 -4.17 -27.96 -1.85
N ASP A 41 -4.12 -28.29 -3.14
CA ASP A 41 -3.32 -27.54 -4.12
C ASP A 41 -3.94 -26.16 -4.34
N VAL A 42 -5.27 -26.09 -4.53
CA VAL A 42 -6.03 -24.83 -4.66
C VAL A 42 -5.84 -23.94 -3.43
N ILE A 43 -6.02 -24.50 -2.23
CA ILE A 43 -5.87 -23.76 -0.96
C ILE A 43 -4.42 -23.28 -0.79
N ARG A 44 -3.41 -24.13 -1.04
CA ARG A 44 -2.00 -23.72 -0.95
C ARG A 44 -1.67 -22.62 -1.95
N TYR A 45 -2.21 -22.69 -3.16
CA TYR A 45 -2.05 -21.64 -4.15
C TYR A 45 -2.69 -20.34 -3.69
N ALA A 46 -3.95 -20.37 -3.21
CA ALA A 46 -4.63 -19.19 -2.70
C ALA A 46 -3.88 -18.56 -1.51
N VAL A 47 -3.39 -19.37 -0.58
CA VAL A 47 -2.56 -18.90 0.55
C VAL A 47 -1.25 -18.29 0.03
N ARG A 48 -0.58 -18.93 -0.93
CA ARG A 48 0.65 -18.36 -1.53
C ARG A 48 0.37 -17.04 -2.23
N GLN A 49 -0.71 -16.94 -3.00
CA GLN A 49 -1.12 -15.70 -3.65
C GLN A 49 -1.45 -14.63 -2.61
N TYR A 50 -2.20 -14.97 -1.56
CA TYR A 50 -2.50 -14.05 -0.47
C TYR A 50 -1.25 -13.52 0.24
N LEU A 51 -0.25 -14.38 0.44
CA LEU A 51 1.03 -14.01 1.08
C LEU A 51 2.02 -13.31 0.13
N SER A 52 1.91 -13.56 -1.19
CA SER A 52 2.80 -12.97 -2.22
C SER A 52 2.27 -11.66 -2.78
N SER A 53 0.96 -11.50 -2.82
CA SER A 53 0.34 -10.18 -2.91
C SER A 53 0.68 -9.44 -1.61
N GLU A 54 1.19 -8.23 -1.72
CA GLU A 54 1.80 -7.42 -0.66
C GLU A 54 0.84 -7.03 0.50
N HIS A 55 0.02 -7.95 1.01
CA HIS A 55 -0.82 -7.76 2.21
C HIS A 55 -0.02 -7.54 3.50
N GLN A 56 1.30 -7.35 3.40
CA GLN A 56 2.18 -6.91 4.49
C GLN A 56 2.62 -5.43 4.36
N VAL A 57 2.04 -4.66 3.44
CA VAL A 57 2.01 -3.19 3.56
C VAL A 57 0.56 -2.82 3.86
N SER A 58 0.18 -2.81 5.13
CA SER A 58 -1.12 -2.33 5.59
C SER A 58 -1.23 -0.84 5.29
N GLY A 59 -1.61 -0.50 4.06
CA GLY A 59 -2.10 0.81 3.67
C GLY A 59 -3.60 0.71 3.42
N ASP A 60 -4.34 1.74 3.83
CA ASP A 60 -5.77 1.82 3.55
C ASP A 60 -6.02 1.82 2.04
N ARG A 61 -6.96 0.98 1.59
CA ARG A 61 -7.37 0.93 0.18
C ARG A 61 -8.47 1.96 -0.07
N VAL A 62 -8.18 2.96 -0.88
CA VAL A 62 -9.15 3.99 -1.29
C VAL A 62 -9.63 3.70 -2.70
N GLN A 63 -10.95 3.63 -2.91
CA GLN A 63 -11.56 3.56 -4.23
C GLN A 63 -12.05 4.95 -4.64
N VAL A 64 -11.61 5.42 -5.81
CA VAL A 64 -11.97 6.73 -6.34
C VAL A 64 -12.53 6.58 -7.75
N ASP A 65 -13.55 7.38 -8.07
CA ASP A 65 -13.97 7.60 -9.45
C ASP A 65 -13.15 8.76 -10.03
N LEU A 66 -12.37 8.48 -11.07
CA LEU A 66 -11.49 9.45 -11.72
C LEU A 66 -12.25 10.30 -12.75
N GLY A 67 -13.48 9.89 -13.12
CA GLY A 67 -14.19 10.47 -14.25
C GLY A 67 -13.55 10.12 -15.60
N PRO A 68 -14.23 10.46 -16.71
CA PRO A 68 -13.87 9.98 -18.05
C PRO A 68 -12.53 10.54 -18.56
N ASP A 69 -12.26 11.82 -18.27
CA ASP A 69 -11.09 12.53 -18.79
C ASP A 69 -9.78 12.05 -18.15
N LEU A 70 -9.72 11.99 -16.81
CA LEU A 70 -8.53 11.52 -16.09
C LEU A 70 -8.29 10.03 -16.31
N SER A 71 -9.36 9.24 -16.43
CA SER A 71 -9.26 7.81 -16.77
C SER A 71 -8.59 7.59 -18.13
N ALA A 72 -8.96 8.38 -19.15
CA ALA A 72 -8.32 8.31 -20.46
C ALA A 72 -6.83 8.67 -20.40
N ARG A 73 -6.49 9.79 -19.73
CA ARG A 73 -5.09 10.24 -19.59
C ARG A 73 -4.21 9.23 -18.86
N ILE A 74 -4.68 8.67 -17.74
CA ILE A 74 -3.94 7.65 -17.00
C ILE A 74 -3.77 6.39 -17.85
N GLY A 75 -4.81 5.99 -18.59
CA GLY A 75 -4.73 4.88 -19.52
C GLY A 75 -3.64 5.05 -20.57
N ASP A 76 -3.55 6.23 -21.18
CA ASP A 76 -2.52 6.51 -22.19
C ASP A 76 -1.13 6.65 -21.58
N PHE A 77 -1.01 7.29 -20.42
CA PHE A 77 0.25 7.37 -19.67
C PHE A 77 0.79 5.97 -19.33
N CYS A 78 -0.06 5.09 -18.80
CA CYS A 78 0.32 3.72 -18.45
C CYS A 78 0.80 2.92 -19.68
N LYS A 79 0.15 3.09 -20.84
CA LYS A 79 0.59 2.45 -22.09
C LYS A 79 1.96 2.95 -22.54
N LEU A 80 2.25 4.24 -22.41
CA LEU A 80 3.51 4.84 -22.84
C LEU A 80 4.68 4.47 -21.93
N HIS A 81 4.44 4.42 -20.62
CA HIS A 81 5.49 4.22 -19.62
C HIS A 81 5.61 2.78 -19.12
N GLY A 82 4.66 1.90 -19.47
CA GLY A 82 4.65 0.51 -19.01
C GLY A 82 4.34 0.37 -17.52
N GLU A 83 3.74 1.39 -16.92
CA GLU A 83 3.39 1.44 -15.50
C GLU A 83 1.93 1.04 -15.27
N SER A 84 1.61 0.56 -14.06
CA SER A 84 0.23 0.28 -13.68
C SER A 84 -0.46 1.55 -13.14
N PRO A 85 -1.78 1.71 -13.34
CA PRO A 85 -2.52 2.87 -12.82
C PRO A 85 -2.37 3.06 -11.31
N ASP A 86 -2.23 1.97 -10.56
CA ASP A 86 -2.04 1.96 -9.12
C ASP A 86 -0.71 2.62 -8.69
N VAL A 87 0.38 2.32 -9.41
CA VAL A 87 1.69 2.93 -9.16
C VAL A 87 1.66 4.42 -9.46
N VAL A 88 1.08 4.79 -10.60
CA VAL A 88 0.96 6.19 -11.05
C VAL A 88 0.17 7.01 -10.02
N LEU A 89 -0.98 6.52 -9.57
CA LEU A 89 -1.81 7.21 -8.59
C LEU A 89 -1.11 7.33 -7.22
N ARG A 90 -0.41 6.28 -6.78
CA ARG A 90 0.35 6.32 -5.52
C ARG A 90 1.46 7.36 -5.57
N GLN A 91 2.17 7.46 -6.68
CA GLN A 91 3.22 8.46 -6.87
C GLN A 91 2.65 9.87 -6.95
N ALA A 92 1.56 10.06 -7.70
CA ALA A 92 0.87 11.34 -7.81
C ALA A 92 0.37 11.83 -6.44
N ALA A 93 -0.21 10.94 -5.63
CA ALA A 93 -0.67 11.27 -4.28
C ALA A 93 0.49 11.67 -3.36
N ARG A 94 1.61 10.93 -3.40
CA ARG A 94 2.81 11.29 -2.62
C ARG A 94 3.38 12.65 -3.01
N GLU A 95 3.48 12.92 -4.30
CA GLU A 95 4.00 14.20 -4.79
C GLU A 95 3.06 15.35 -4.45
N HIS A 96 1.74 15.12 -4.56
CA HIS A 96 0.74 16.09 -4.15
C HIS A 96 0.86 16.44 -2.65
N ILE A 97 0.93 15.43 -1.78
CA ILE A 97 1.11 15.64 -0.34
C ILE A 97 2.42 16.37 -0.05
N ARG A 98 3.52 15.98 -0.69
CA ARG A 98 4.82 16.66 -0.51
C ARG A 98 4.73 18.13 -0.89
N ARG A 99 4.14 18.46 -2.03
CA ARG A 99 3.99 19.84 -2.50
C ARG A 99 3.19 20.67 -1.51
N VAL A 100 2.02 20.18 -1.09
CA VAL A 100 1.15 20.88 -0.14
C VAL A 100 1.83 21.03 1.23
N ALA A 101 2.47 19.99 1.74
CA ALA A 101 3.15 20.04 3.04
C ALA A 101 4.35 21.01 3.05
N ILE A 102 5.08 21.14 1.93
CA ILE A 102 6.15 22.13 1.81
C ILE A 102 5.58 23.54 1.77
N GLU A 103 4.50 23.76 1.02
CA GLU A 103 3.80 25.06 0.96
C GLU A 103 3.29 25.46 2.36
N ASP A 104 2.64 24.55 3.08
CA ASP A 104 2.15 24.80 4.44
C ASP A 104 3.28 25.05 5.44
N ALA A 105 4.38 24.27 5.40
CA ALA A 105 5.54 24.49 6.26
C ALA A 105 6.18 25.87 6.00
N THR A 106 6.31 26.28 4.73
CA THR A 106 6.82 27.62 4.42
C THR A 106 5.88 28.74 4.87
N VAL A 107 4.57 28.55 4.82
CA VAL A 107 3.59 29.52 5.31
C VAL A 107 3.62 29.61 6.83
N GLU A 108 3.68 28.48 7.52
CA GLU A 108 3.80 28.40 8.98
C GLU A 108 5.11 29.03 9.47
N ASP A 109 6.23 28.75 8.82
CA ASP A 109 7.53 29.35 9.12
C ASP A 109 7.54 30.87 8.91
N LEU A 110 6.92 31.36 7.82
CA LEU A 110 6.78 32.79 7.55
C LEU A 110 5.87 33.50 8.58
N LEU A 111 4.77 32.86 8.97
CA LEU A 111 3.86 33.38 9.99
C LEU A 111 4.52 33.40 11.37
N SER A 112 5.24 32.34 11.73
CA SER A 112 5.99 32.22 12.98
C SER A 112 7.07 33.29 13.07
N ALA A 113 7.90 33.43 12.03
CA ALA A 113 8.93 34.47 11.96
C ALA A 113 8.34 35.88 12.07
N ARG A 114 7.15 36.12 11.49
CA ARG A 114 6.48 37.41 11.60
C ARG A 114 5.92 37.65 13.00
N MET A 115 5.37 36.64 13.65
CA MET A 115 4.86 36.76 15.03
C MET A 115 5.98 36.95 16.03
N ASP A 116 7.11 36.28 15.87
CA ASP A 116 8.28 36.47 16.73
C ASP A 116 8.87 37.88 16.57
N ALA A 117 8.91 38.41 15.35
CA ALA A 117 9.29 39.81 15.12
C ALA A 117 8.31 40.82 15.72
N LEU A 118 7.03 40.49 15.87
CA LEU A 118 6.04 41.33 16.54
C LEU A 118 6.16 41.24 18.07
N ARG A 119 6.38 40.04 18.61
CA ARG A 119 6.63 39.82 20.04
C ARG A 119 7.87 40.56 20.51
N ALA A 120 8.98 40.44 19.77
CA ALA A 120 10.23 41.12 20.08
C ALA A 120 10.07 42.66 20.14
N ARG A 121 9.20 43.25 19.32
CA ARG A 121 8.90 44.70 19.39
C ARG A 121 8.07 45.07 20.60
N TYR A 122 7.13 44.21 20.99
CA TYR A 122 6.27 44.43 22.14
C TYR A 122 7.04 44.32 23.47
N ASP A 123 7.97 43.36 23.53
CA ASP A 123 8.84 43.16 24.69
C ASP A 123 9.87 44.30 24.86
N ASP A 124 10.32 44.90 23.75
CA ASP A 124 11.24 46.05 23.76
C ASP A 124 10.54 47.35 24.19
N GLU A 125 9.28 47.56 23.78
CA GLU A 125 8.44 48.68 24.26
C GLU A 125 8.02 48.52 25.74
N SER A 126 7.79 47.29 26.22
CA SER A 126 7.37 47.05 27.61
C SER A 126 8.53 47.13 28.62
N ASN A 127 9.79 47.00 28.17
CA ASN A 127 10.99 47.12 29.02
C ASN A 127 11.56 48.55 29.09
N ALA A 128 10.92 49.52 28.43
CA ALA A 128 11.37 50.91 28.36
C ALA A 128 10.69 51.87 29.38
N ILE A 129 10.02 51.35 30.41
CA ILE A 129 9.33 52.13 31.48
C ILE A 129 9.93 51.82 32.85
#